data_AF-A0A946QUD7-F1
#
_entry.id   AF-A0A946QUD7-F1
#
_cell.length_a   1.000
_cell.length_b   1.000
_cell.length_c   1.000
_cell.angle_alpha   90.00
_cell.angle_beta   90.00
_cell.angle_gamma   90.00
#
_symmetry.space_group_name_H-M   'P 1'
#
loop_
_entity.id
_entity.type
_entity.pdbx_description
1 polymer ?
#
loop_
_entity_poly.entity_id
_entity_poly.type
_entity_poly.pdbx_seq_one_letter_code
_entity_poly.pdbx_strand_id
1 'polypeptide(L)'
;MKRIKIFIFLFLIFAVPAFSQVFQNYKVVVRNSEGVLISNKTTTIKLEIQENSGYGKTLYAEMHQRTTSENGIAVIDIGAGESLYGNINDVKNSKAQLFIKTYIDLNDGISFMEMGPSQKTEIPYAFYGGCVPLRRHTTINMAKVAKIEVTDFDGNIYIPVKIGNQTWLKENLRASHYTDGTPINGAFDYNNNPSLAAEYGKLYTWQAAMQNAPPNNNLKSGIQGACPTGYHIPSENEWKTLVDNVSGRGAASGRKLKMPGTNHWDLANGTNETGFSAVGAGFL
;
A
#
# COMPACT_ATOMS: atom_id res chain seq x y z
N MET A 1 4.21 67.56 -33.19
CA MET A 1 3.87 66.13 -33.40
C MET A 1 4.40 65.30 -32.23
N LYS A 2 3.46 64.72 -31.48
CA LYS A 2 3.48 63.53 -30.60
C LYS A 2 4.75 63.19 -29.78
N ARG A 3 4.68 63.44 -28.46
CA ARG A 3 5.58 62.90 -27.44
C ARG A 3 5.30 61.40 -27.26
N ILE A 4 6.29 60.55 -27.54
CA ILE A 4 6.26 59.10 -27.33
C ILE A 4 6.39 58.82 -25.83
N LYS A 5 5.31 58.35 -25.21
CA LYS A 5 5.33 57.82 -23.84
C LYS A 5 5.63 56.32 -23.93
N ILE A 6 6.83 55.91 -23.52
CA ILE A 6 7.21 54.50 -23.40
C ILE A 6 6.44 53.92 -22.20
N PHE A 7 5.42 53.12 -22.49
CA PHE A 7 4.66 52.37 -21.50
C PHE A 7 5.44 51.07 -21.22
N ILE A 8 6.14 51.02 -20.09
CA ILE A 8 6.78 49.78 -19.61
C ILE A 8 5.65 48.88 -19.11
N PHE A 9 5.25 47.90 -19.93
CA PHE A 9 4.34 46.83 -19.52
C PHE A 9 5.15 45.86 -18.66
N LEU A 10 5.17 46.11 -17.34
CA LEU A 10 5.70 45.18 -16.35
C LEU A 10 4.76 43.95 -16.36
N PHE A 11 5.12 42.94 -17.15
CA PHE A 11 4.45 41.64 -17.15
C PHE A 11 4.76 40.97 -15.81
N LEU A 12 3.94 41.26 -14.81
CA LEU A 12 3.96 40.61 -13.51
C LEU A 12 3.55 39.16 -13.76
N ILE A 13 4.53 38.28 -13.90
CA ILE A 13 4.32 36.83 -13.94
C ILE A 13 3.77 36.48 -12.56
N PHE A 14 2.44 36.49 -12.45
CA PHE A 14 1.72 35.94 -11.32
C PHE A 14 1.91 34.43 -11.42
N ALA A 15 2.99 33.94 -10.80
CA ALA A 15 3.23 32.51 -10.66
C ALA A 15 2.10 31.94 -9.82
N VAL A 16 1.05 31.46 -10.49
CA VAL A 16 0.01 30.67 -9.84
C VAL A 16 0.74 29.45 -9.27
N PRO A 17 0.73 29.21 -7.95
CA PRO A 17 1.28 27.99 -7.40
C PRO A 17 0.50 26.83 -8.02
N ALA A 18 1.16 26.08 -8.92
CA ALA A 18 0.68 24.80 -9.39
C ALA A 18 0.80 23.83 -8.22
N PHE A 19 -0.21 23.80 -7.35
CA PHE A 19 -0.32 22.74 -6.36
C PHE A 19 -0.52 21.44 -7.14
N SER A 20 0.49 20.59 -7.16
CA SER A 20 0.35 19.22 -7.64
C SER A 20 -0.66 18.51 -6.74
N GLN A 21 -1.86 18.29 -7.26
CA GLN A 21 -2.85 17.47 -6.60
C GLN A 21 -2.64 16.03 -7.06
N VAL A 22 -2.11 15.18 -6.19
CA VAL A 22 -2.04 13.74 -6.44
C VAL A 22 -3.45 13.18 -6.26
N PHE A 23 -4.14 12.94 -7.38
CA PHE A 23 -5.41 12.22 -7.41
C PHE A 23 -5.16 10.71 -7.29
N GLN A 24 -5.97 10.02 -6.49
CA GLN A 24 -5.92 8.56 -6.37
C GLN A 24 -7.00 7.93 -7.24
N ASN A 25 -6.62 6.99 -8.10
CA ASN A 25 -7.54 6.27 -8.98
C ASN A 25 -8.30 5.20 -8.18
N TYR A 26 -9.62 5.29 -8.14
CA TYR A 26 -10.53 4.33 -7.53
C TYR A 26 -11.40 3.69 -8.61
N LYS A 27 -11.55 2.36 -8.58
CA LYS A 27 -12.34 1.61 -9.56
C LYS A 27 -13.56 1.02 -8.86
N VAL A 28 -14.73 1.20 -9.45
CA VAL A 28 -15.99 0.64 -8.93
C VAL A 28 -16.74 -0.10 -10.03
N VAL A 29 -17.33 -1.25 -9.69
CA VAL A 29 -18.20 -2.02 -10.59
C VAL A 29 -19.64 -1.63 -10.32
N VAL A 30 -20.31 -1.03 -11.30
CA VAL A 30 -21.65 -0.47 -11.19
C VAL A 30 -22.69 -1.53 -11.54
N ARG A 31 -23.61 -1.79 -10.61
CA ARG A 31 -24.72 -2.76 -10.75
C ARG A 31 -26.05 -2.11 -10.36
N ASN A 32 -27.15 -2.57 -10.96
CA ASN A 32 -28.50 -2.20 -10.56
C ASN A 32 -28.98 -3.04 -9.34
N SER A 33 -30.19 -2.78 -8.84
CA SER A 33 -30.81 -3.52 -7.71
C SER A 33 -31.00 -5.01 -7.95
N GLU A 34 -30.99 -5.44 -9.21
CA GLU A 34 -31.12 -6.85 -9.62
C GLU A 34 -29.75 -7.53 -9.79
N GLY A 35 -28.66 -6.81 -9.52
CA GLY A 35 -27.28 -7.29 -9.66
C GLY A 35 -26.74 -7.26 -11.10
N VAL A 36 -27.50 -6.72 -12.05
CA VAL A 36 -27.12 -6.59 -13.46
C VAL A 36 -26.14 -5.43 -13.64
N LEU A 37 -25.09 -5.65 -14.44
CA LEU A 37 -24.09 -4.63 -14.75
C LEU A 37 -24.70 -3.48 -15.54
N ILE A 38 -24.33 -2.25 -15.17
CA ILE A 38 -24.70 -1.05 -15.94
C ILE A 38 -23.48 -0.66 -16.77
N SER A 39 -23.46 -1.08 -18.02
CA SER A 39 -22.36 -0.87 -18.97
C SER A 39 -22.64 0.27 -19.95
N ASN A 40 -21.61 1.01 -20.36
CA ASN A 40 -21.68 2.07 -21.37
C ASN A 40 -22.73 3.15 -21.08
N LYS A 41 -23.04 3.41 -19.80
CA LYS A 41 -24.01 4.44 -19.38
C LYS A 41 -23.31 5.50 -18.54
N THR A 42 -23.63 6.77 -18.79
CA THR A 42 -23.23 7.87 -17.92
C THR A 42 -24.09 7.86 -16.67
N THR A 43 -23.45 7.75 -15.50
CA THR A 43 -24.11 7.72 -14.20
C THR A 43 -23.42 8.70 -13.26
N THR A 44 -24.20 9.28 -12.36
CA THR A 44 -23.67 10.12 -11.28
C THR A 44 -23.28 9.24 -10.11
N ILE A 45 -22.04 9.36 -9.67
CA ILE A 45 -21.47 8.60 -8.56
C ILE A 45 -21.11 9.57 -7.46
N LYS A 46 -21.70 9.38 -6.27
CA LYS A 46 -21.33 10.10 -5.06
C LYS A 46 -20.41 9.22 -4.22
N LEU A 47 -19.32 9.80 -3.76
CA LEU A 47 -18.32 9.14 -2.92
C LEU A 47 -18.25 9.86 -1.58
N GLU A 48 -18.31 9.10 -0.49
CA GLU A 48 -18.11 9.58 0.88
C GLU A 48 -16.92 8.85 1.50
N ILE A 49 -16.03 9.60 2.15
CA ILE A 49 -14.90 9.07 2.89
C ILE A 49 -15.18 9.22 4.38
N GLN A 50 -15.14 8.12 5.12
CA GLN A 50 -15.49 8.03 6.54
C GLN A 50 -14.33 7.51 7.38
N GLU A 51 -14.25 7.94 8.65
CA GLU A 51 -13.22 7.48 9.60
C GLU A 51 -13.70 6.33 10.50
N ASN A 52 -12.75 5.44 10.83
CA ASN A 52 -12.80 4.34 11.79
C ASN A 52 -13.80 3.22 11.47
N SER A 53 -14.86 3.48 10.72
CA SER A 53 -15.81 2.47 10.24
C SER A 53 -16.53 2.91 8.97
N GLY A 54 -17.13 1.94 8.26
CA GLY A 54 -17.97 2.16 7.07
C GLY A 54 -19.31 2.86 7.30
N TYR A 55 -19.60 3.24 8.55
CA TYR A 55 -20.70 4.11 8.95
C TYR A 55 -20.23 5.17 9.95
N GLY A 56 -18.94 5.49 9.91
CA GLY A 56 -18.28 6.40 10.82
C GLY A 56 -18.52 7.87 10.46
N LYS A 57 -17.73 8.75 11.06
CA LYS A 57 -17.79 10.18 10.75
C LYS A 57 -17.33 10.42 9.31
N THR A 58 -18.18 11.02 8.48
CA THR A 58 -17.79 11.48 7.13
C THR A 58 -16.81 12.64 7.23
N LEU A 59 -15.63 12.48 6.64
CA LEU A 59 -14.61 13.52 6.51
C LEU A 59 -14.76 14.33 5.23
N TYR A 60 -15.15 13.65 4.16
CA TYR A 60 -15.16 14.24 2.83
C TYR A 60 -16.20 13.56 1.96
N ALA A 61 -16.88 14.32 1.13
CA ALA A 61 -17.78 13.79 0.13
C ALA A 61 -17.62 14.56 -1.18
N GLU A 62 -17.66 13.84 -2.30
CA GLU A 62 -17.57 14.40 -3.65
C GLU A 62 -18.53 13.69 -4.61
N MET A 63 -18.85 14.37 -5.71
CA MET A 63 -19.69 13.86 -6.78
C MET A 63 -18.93 13.82 -8.11
N HIS A 64 -19.15 12.77 -8.88
CA HIS A 64 -18.54 12.55 -10.19
C HIS A 64 -19.61 12.13 -11.21
N GLN A 65 -19.49 12.58 -12.45
CA GLN A 65 -20.20 11.99 -13.58
C GLN A 65 -19.22 11.16 -14.39
N ARG A 66 -19.47 9.84 -14.47
CA ARG A 66 -18.60 8.90 -15.18
C ARG A 66 -19.43 8.00 -16.08
N THR A 67 -18.87 7.68 -17.25
CA THR A 67 -19.40 6.65 -18.14
C THR A 67 -18.77 5.31 -17.78
N THR A 68 -19.60 4.30 -17.54
CA THR A 68 -19.11 2.94 -17.24
C THR A 68 -18.59 2.26 -18.50
N SER A 69 -17.57 1.40 -18.36
CA SER A 69 -17.09 0.55 -19.46
C SER A 69 -18.10 -0.54 -19.85
N GLU A 70 -17.80 -1.31 -20.89
CA GLU A 70 -18.54 -2.52 -21.27
C GLU A 70 -18.67 -3.54 -20.11
N ASN A 71 -17.68 -3.61 -19.22
CA ASN A 71 -17.71 -4.47 -18.03
C ASN A 71 -18.37 -3.81 -16.80
N GLY A 72 -19.06 -2.68 -16.97
CA GLY A 72 -19.70 -1.93 -15.88
C GLY A 72 -18.74 -1.22 -14.91
N ILE A 73 -17.45 -1.11 -15.25
CA ILE A 73 -16.45 -0.44 -14.41
C ILE A 73 -16.48 1.07 -14.65
N ALA A 74 -16.53 1.87 -13.58
CA ALA A 74 -16.23 3.29 -13.59
C ALA A 74 -14.91 3.57 -12.85
N VAL A 75 -14.07 4.43 -13.44
CA VAL A 75 -12.83 4.91 -12.84
C VAL A 75 -13.05 6.33 -12.32
N ILE A 76 -12.70 6.56 -11.06
CA ILE A 76 -12.91 7.81 -10.34
C ILE A 76 -11.57 8.30 -9.82
N ASP A 77 -11.23 9.54 -10.13
CA ASP A 77 -10.07 10.23 -9.56
C ASP A 77 -10.50 10.96 -8.29
N ILE A 78 -10.18 10.39 -7.12
CA ILE A 78 -10.59 10.96 -5.83
C ILE A 78 -10.00 12.35 -5.64
N GLY A 79 -10.85 13.32 -5.34
CA GLY A 79 -10.52 14.74 -5.19
C GLY A 79 -10.62 15.57 -6.47
N ALA A 80 -10.95 14.95 -7.62
CA ALA A 80 -11.20 15.65 -8.88
C ALA A 80 -12.69 15.94 -9.14
N GLY A 81 -13.58 15.52 -8.22
CA GLY A 81 -15.02 15.72 -8.35
C GLY A 81 -15.51 17.04 -7.77
N GLU A 82 -16.81 17.24 -7.84
CA GLU A 82 -17.47 18.36 -7.16
C GLU A 82 -17.57 18.05 -5.66
N SER A 83 -16.86 18.82 -4.84
CA SER A 83 -16.85 18.67 -3.39
C SER A 83 -18.22 19.01 -2.80
N LEU A 84 -18.85 18.07 -2.12
CA LEU A 84 -20.14 18.25 -1.44
C LEU A 84 -19.98 18.58 0.04
N TYR A 85 -18.95 18.01 0.69
CA TYR A 85 -18.73 18.16 2.13
C TYR A 85 -17.26 17.95 2.48
N GLY A 86 -16.77 18.68 3.47
CA GLY A 86 -15.42 18.53 4.01
C GLY A 86 -14.30 19.00 3.08
N ASN A 87 -13.06 18.79 3.50
CA ASN A 87 -11.88 19.13 2.70
C ASN A 87 -11.06 17.86 2.41
N ILE A 88 -10.65 17.68 1.16
CA ILE A 88 -9.80 16.54 0.76
C ILE A 88 -8.48 16.51 1.54
N ASN A 89 -8.00 17.66 2.03
CA ASN A 89 -6.81 17.73 2.87
C ASN A 89 -7.04 17.10 4.26
N ASP A 90 -8.27 17.10 4.78
CA ASP A 90 -8.60 16.42 6.04
C ASP A 90 -8.52 14.90 5.85
N VAL A 91 -8.86 14.41 4.66
CA VAL A 91 -8.65 13.01 4.27
C VAL A 91 -7.17 12.68 4.17
N LYS A 92 -6.36 13.55 3.53
CA LYS A 92 -4.90 13.35 3.40
C LYS A 92 -4.18 13.37 4.74
N ASN A 93 -4.67 14.18 5.67
CA ASN A 93 -4.08 14.37 7.00
C ASN A 93 -4.69 13.44 8.05
N SER A 94 -5.79 12.75 7.73
CA SER A 94 -6.43 11.81 8.64
C SER A 94 -5.51 10.62 8.91
N LYS A 95 -5.37 10.29 10.19
CA LYS A 95 -4.63 9.11 10.68
C LYS A 95 -5.55 7.95 11.06
N ALA A 96 -6.85 8.12 10.84
CA ALA A 96 -7.85 7.11 11.14
C ALA A 96 -7.98 6.13 9.97
N GLN A 97 -8.51 4.94 10.23
CA GLN A 97 -8.86 4.01 9.16
C GLN A 97 -9.95 4.62 8.30
N LEU A 98 -9.72 4.75 7.00
CA LEU A 98 -10.66 5.39 6.10
C LEU A 98 -11.51 4.35 5.38
N PHE A 99 -12.79 4.67 5.15
CA PHE A 99 -13.73 3.85 4.41
C PHE A 99 -14.35 4.70 3.29
N ILE A 100 -14.42 4.14 2.09
CA ILE A 100 -15.09 4.73 0.93
C ILE A 100 -16.48 4.13 0.82
N LYS A 101 -17.48 4.96 1.04
CA LYS A 101 -18.88 4.63 0.80
C LYS A 101 -19.30 5.21 -0.54
N THR A 102 -19.70 4.34 -1.46
CA THR A 102 -20.08 4.74 -2.81
C THR A 102 -21.60 4.67 -2.98
N TYR A 103 -22.14 5.68 -3.62
CA TYR A 103 -23.55 5.75 -4.00
C TYR A 103 -23.66 6.00 -5.49
N ILE A 104 -24.62 5.34 -6.14
CA ILE A 104 -24.88 5.53 -7.57
C ILE A 104 -26.27 6.09 -7.76
N ASP A 105 -26.40 7.07 -8.65
CA ASP A 105 -27.68 7.49 -9.20
C ASP A 105 -27.90 6.87 -10.58
N LEU A 106 -29.04 6.21 -10.74
CA LEU A 106 -29.46 5.53 -11.97
C LEU A 106 -30.56 6.25 -12.74
N ASN A 107 -31.21 7.26 -12.12
CA ASN A 107 -32.48 7.86 -12.52
C ASN A 107 -32.47 9.40 -12.37
N ASP A 108 -31.44 10.07 -12.88
CA ASP A 108 -31.39 11.53 -13.09
C ASP A 108 -31.29 12.44 -11.86
N GLY A 109 -30.72 11.98 -10.74
CA GLY A 109 -30.18 12.89 -9.70
C GLY A 109 -30.93 12.94 -8.37
N ILE A 110 -31.91 12.06 -8.13
CA ILE A 110 -32.81 12.15 -6.97
C ILE A 110 -32.71 10.92 -6.03
N SER A 111 -32.21 9.78 -6.51
CA SER A 111 -32.17 8.53 -5.73
C SER A 111 -30.82 7.84 -5.82
N PHE A 112 -30.10 7.84 -4.70
CA PHE A 112 -28.79 7.23 -4.55
C PHE A 112 -28.92 5.81 -3.97
N MET A 113 -28.45 4.82 -4.71
CA MET A 113 -28.31 3.45 -4.22
C MET A 113 -26.95 3.29 -3.54
N GLU A 114 -26.94 2.88 -2.27
CA GLU A 114 -25.73 2.57 -1.51
C GLU A 114 -25.12 1.24 -1.95
N MET A 115 -23.85 1.24 -2.32
CA MET A 115 -23.09 0.03 -2.67
C MET A 115 -22.38 -0.64 -1.49
N GLY A 116 -22.60 -0.12 -0.29
CA GLY A 116 -21.91 -0.50 0.94
C GLY A 116 -20.54 0.19 1.08
N PRO A 117 -20.03 0.28 2.31
CA PRO A 117 -18.71 0.83 2.56
C PRO A 117 -17.61 -0.17 2.18
N SER A 118 -16.66 0.28 1.39
CA SER A 118 -15.38 -0.40 1.16
C SER A 118 -14.31 0.24 2.01
N GLN A 119 -13.33 -0.50 2.51
CA GLN A 119 -12.21 0.12 3.20
C GLN A 119 -11.36 0.90 2.19
N LYS A 120 -11.06 2.16 2.47
CA LYS A 120 -10.01 2.91 1.75
C LYS A 120 -8.69 2.28 2.16
N THR A 121 -8.29 1.26 1.42
CA THR A 121 -6.93 0.79 1.44
C THR A 121 -6.12 1.85 0.71
N GLU A 122 -5.56 2.82 1.44
CA GLU A 122 -4.36 3.48 0.95
C GLU A 122 -3.43 2.35 0.61
N ILE A 123 -3.14 2.11 -0.68
CA ILE A 123 -2.32 1.00 -1.10
C ILE A 123 -1.07 0.99 -0.19
N PRO A 124 -0.97 0.10 0.81
CA PRO A 124 0.35 -0.29 1.21
C PRO A 124 0.77 -1.07 -0.03
N TYR A 125 1.89 -0.69 -0.61
CA TYR A 125 2.66 -1.68 -1.32
C TYR A 125 2.58 -2.98 -0.52
N ALA A 126 2.11 -4.05 -1.17
CA ALA A 126 1.84 -5.36 -0.58
C ALA A 126 2.69 -5.56 0.67
N PHE A 127 2.03 -5.86 1.80
CA PHE A 127 2.72 -6.21 3.04
C PHE A 127 3.56 -7.46 2.75
N TYR A 128 4.80 -7.23 2.33
CA TYR A 128 5.84 -8.22 2.22
C TYR A 128 6.30 -8.46 3.66
N GLY A 129 6.19 -9.68 4.15
CA GLY A 129 6.74 -10.10 5.43
C GLY A 129 8.27 -10.11 5.42
N GLY A 130 8.89 -8.94 5.24
CA GLY A 130 10.34 -8.75 5.26
C GLY A 130 10.78 -8.26 6.62
N CYS A 131 11.36 -9.13 7.44
CA CYS A 131 11.88 -8.76 8.75
C CYS A 131 13.16 -7.90 8.65
N VAL A 132 13.37 -6.98 9.60
CA VAL A 132 14.51 -6.03 9.67
C VAL A 132 15.30 -6.26 10.97
N PRO A 133 16.64 -6.18 11.05
CA PRO A 133 17.32 -6.47 12.30
C PRO A 133 17.13 -5.39 13.38
N LEU A 134 17.04 -5.83 14.63
CA LEU A 134 17.13 -5.00 15.83
C LEU A 134 18.55 -4.44 15.95
N ARG A 135 18.68 -3.12 16.19
CA ARG A 135 19.99 -2.47 16.33
C ARG A 135 20.73 -2.99 17.57
N ARG A 136 21.68 -3.92 17.38
CA ARG A 136 22.79 -4.17 18.31
C ARG A 136 24.11 -4.01 17.56
N HIS A 137 24.87 -2.98 17.95
CA HIS A 137 26.26 -2.82 17.51
C HIS A 137 27.04 -4.07 17.92
N THR A 138 27.46 -4.87 16.95
CA THR A 138 28.40 -5.96 17.19
C THR A 138 29.52 -5.84 16.17
N THR A 139 30.75 -5.67 16.66
CA THR A 139 31.97 -5.62 15.86
C THR A 139 32.27 -7.02 15.34
N ILE A 140 32.28 -7.25 14.02
CA ILE A 140 32.60 -8.56 13.43
C ILE A 140 34.01 -8.51 12.83
N ASN A 141 34.89 -9.41 13.28
CA ASN A 141 36.24 -9.61 12.75
C ASN A 141 36.18 -10.20 11.32
N MET A 142 36.83 -9.52 10.36
CA MET A 142 36.82 -9.86 8.93
C MET A 142 37.79 -11.00 8.53
N ALA A 143 37.74 -12.16 9.21
CA ALA A 143 38.60 -13.31 8.86
C ALA A 143 37.81 -14.55 8.36
N LYS A 144 36.49 -14.47 8.26
CA LYS A 144 35.65 -15.51 7.66
C LYS A 144 34.41 -14.81 7.13
N VAL A 145 34.32 -14.57 5.82
CA VAL A 145 33.06 -14.16 5.20
C VAL A 145 32.16 -15.39 5.16
N ALA A 146 31.72 -15.81 6.34
CA ALA A 146 30.58 -16.69 6.46
C ALA A 146 29.41 -15.89 5.89
N LYS A 147 28.69 -16.49 4.95
CA LYS A 147 27.38 -16.01 4.53
C LYS A 147 26.59 -15.73 5.80
N ILE A 148 26.24 -14.47 6.04
CA ILE A 148 25.45 -14.11 7.23
C ILE A 148 24.09 -14.75 6.96
N GLU A 149 23.78 -15.80 7.69
CA GLU A 149 22.54 -16.55 7.55
C GLU A 149 21.72 -16.33 8.81
N VAL A 150 20.44 -16.00 8.61
CA VAL A 150 19.47 -15.83 9.68
C VAL A 150 18.68 -17.10 9.74
N THR A 151 18.53 -17.70 10.92
CA THR A 151 17.72 -18.91 11.09
C THR A 151 16.58 -18.61 12.04
N ASP A 152 15.35 -19.02 11.69
CA ASP A 152 14.21 -18.97 12.62
C ASP A 152 14.15 -20.22 13.52
N PHE A 153 13.10 -20.32 14.34
CA PHE A 153 12.91 -21.46 15.22
C PHE A 153 12.73 -22.78 14.45
N ASP A 154 12.11 -22.73 13.27
CA ASP A 154 11.81 -23.89 12.42
C ASP A 154 13.03 -24.41 11.63
N GLY A 155 14.19 -23.76 11.77
CA GLY A 155 15.40 -24.10 11.01
C GLY A 155 15.39 -23.54 9.58
N ASN A 156 14.47 -22.63 9.26
CA ASN A 156 14.47 -21.96 7.98
C ASN A 156 15.62 -20.96 7.92
N ILE A 157 16.43 -21.05 6.88
CA ILE A 157 17.56 -20.17 6.65
C ILE A 157 17.16 -19.04 5.69
N TYR A 158 17.49 -17.80 6.05
CA TYR A 158 17.25 -16.59 5.26
C TYR A 158 18.56 -15.85 5.02
N ILE A 159 18.67 -15.21 3.86
CA ILE A 159 19.82 -14.41 3.46
C ILE A 159 19.46 -12.93 3.66
N PRO A 160 20.12 -12.20 4.56
CA PRO A 160 19.90 -10.77 4.68
C PRO A 160 20.57 -10.01 3.53
N VAL A 161 19.91 -8.95 3.07
CA VAL A 161 20.41 -7.98 2.09
C VAL A 161 20.44 -6.59 2.71
N LYS A 162 21.51 -5.84 2.45
CA LYS A 162 21.65 -4.46 2.92
C LYS A 162 21.18 -3.49 1.85
N ILE A 163 20.23 -2.62 2.19
CA ILE A 163 19.70 -1.57 1.32
C ILE A 163 19.78 -0.25 2.07
N GLY A 164 20.62 0.66 1.57
CA GLY A 164 21.02 1.86 2.32
C GLY A 164 21.62 1.49 3.68
N ASN A 165 21.02 2.02 4.75
CA ASN A 165 21.42 1.73 6.14
C ASN A 165 20.56 0.64 6.82
N GLN A 166 19.61 0.05 6.11
CA GLN A 166 18.75 -1.01 6.63
C GLN A 166 19.19 -2.37 6.07
N THR A 167 18.90 -3.41 6.83
CA THR A 167 19.09 -4.80 6.39
C THR A 167 17.75 -5.49 6.39
N TRP A 168 17.49 -6.32 5.40
CA TRP A 168 16.20 -6.96 5.17
C TRP A 168 16.41 -8.42 4.84
N LEU A 169 15.45 -9.29 5.16
CA LEU A 169 15.46 -10.64 4.60
C LEU A 169 15.18 -10.57 3.09
N LYS A 170 16.00 -11.28 2.30
CA LYS A 170 15.83 -11.42 0.85
C LYS A 170 14.63 -12.30 0.52
N GLU A 171 14.40 -13.33 1.31
CA GLU A 171 13.29 -14.26 1.12
C GLU A 171 12.09 -13.88 1.99
N ASN A 172 10.88 -14.24 1.54
CA ASN A 172 9.67 -14.11 2.34
C ASN A 172 9.76 -14.98 3.60
N LEU A 173 9.25 -14.47 4.73
CA LEU A 173 9.22 -15.20 5.99
C LEU A 173 8.38 -16.48 5.88
N ARG A 174 8.91 -17.60 6.40
CA ARG A 174 8.29 -18.93 6.38
C ARG A 174 8.22 -19.59 7.78
N ALA A 175 8.37 -18.79 8.83
CA ALA A 175 8.23 -19.21 10.22
C ALA A 175 6.83 -19.80 10.49
N SER A 176 6.83 -20.98 11.09
CA SER A 176 5.65 -21.65 11.64
C SER A 176 5.59 -21.53 13.16
N HIS A 177 6.70 -21.18 13.81
CA HIS A 177 6.79 -20.95 15.24
C HIS A 177 7.42 -19.59 15.55
N TYR A 178 6.98 -18.97 16.65
CA TYR A 178 7.66 -17.81 17.22
C TYR A 178 9.04 -18.22 17.77
N THR A 179 9.87 -17.23 18.14
CA THR A 179 11.22 -17.49 18.68
C THR A 179 11.25 -18.28 19.99
N ASP A 180 10.12 -18.31 20.72
CA ASP A 180 9.96 -19.10 21.95
C ASP A 180 9.48 -20.55 21.69
N GLY A 181 9.27 -20.92 20.42
CA GLY A 181 8.79 -22.23 20.00
C GLY A 181 7.27 -22.39 20.04
N THR A 182 6.51 -21.33 20.34
CA THR A 182 5.06 -21.36 20.28
C THR A 182 4.59 -21.40 18.82
N PRO A 183 3.66 -22.30 18.43
CA PRO A 183 3.11 -22.33 17.08
C PRO A 183 2.40 -21.01 16.72
N ILE A 184 2.62 -20.54 15.49
CA ILE A 184 1.98 -19.35 14.95
C ILE A 184 0.60 -19.74 14.38
N ASN A 185 -0.43 -19.60 15.22
CA ASN A 185 -1.82 -19.72 14.75
C ASN A 185 -2.17 -18.53 13.86
N GLY A 186 -2.45 -18.79 12.58
CA GLY A 186 -2.68 -17.77 11.57
C GLY A 186 -1.54 -17.60 10.55
N ALA A 187 -0.59 -18.54 10.50
CA ALA A 187 0.35 -18.69 9.40
C ALA A 187 -0.17 -19.73 8.39
N PHE A 188 -0.29 -19.35 7.12
CA PHE A 188 -0.86 -20.16 6.04
C PHE A 188 0.13 -20.28 4.89
N ASP A 189 0.18 -21.46 4.26
CA ASP A 189 0.95 -21.62 3.03
C ASP A 189 0.22 -20.97 1.86
N TYR A 190 0.98 -20.43 0.90
CA TYR A 190 0.42 -19.86 -0.31
C TYR A 190 -0.45 -20.90 -1.04
N ASN A 191 -1.69 -20.52 -1.40
CA ASN A 191 -2.71 -21.43 -1.96
C ASN A 191 -2.96 -22.71 -1.14
N ASN A 192 -2.71 -22.69 0.18
CA ASN A 192 -2.77 -23.85 1.06
C ASN A 192 -1.88 -25.02 0.59
N ASN A 193 -0.77 -24.74 -0.10
CA ASN A 193 0.15 -25.75 -0.60
C ASN A 193 1.54 -25.60 0.07
N PRO A 194 1.90 -26.50 1.00
CA PRO A 194 3.20 -26.46 1.69
C PRO A 194 4.41 -26.53 0.77
N SER A 195 4.28 -27.11 -0.42
CA SER A 195 5.37 -27.21 -1.40
C SER A 195 5.80 -25.84 -1.93
N LEU A 196 4.93 -24.82 -1.81
CA LEU A 196 5.19 -23.46 -2.26
C LEU A 196 5.82 -22.58 -1.17
N ALA A 197 5.95 -23.07 0.07
CA ALA A 197 6.46 -22.29 1.20
C ALA A 197 7.92 -21.85 1.02
N ALA A 198 8.73 -22.63 0.30
CA ALA A 198 10.12 -22.28 0.00
C ALA A 198 10.24 -21.14 -1.02
N GLU A 199 9.23 -20.98 -1.90
CA GLU A 199 9.24 -20.03 -3.00
C GLU A 199 8.47 -18.76 -2.67
N TYR A 200 7.29 -18.90 -2.06
CA TYR A 200 6.39 -17.79 -1.74
C TYR A 200 6.41 -17.39 -0.26
N GLY A 201 7.03 -18.19 0.62
CA GLY A 201 6.92 -18.01 2.07
C GLY A 201 5.54 -18.38 2.60
N LYS A 202 5.20 -17.83 3.76
CA LYS A 202 3.88 -17.98 4.38
C LYS A 202 3.13 -16.64 4.43
N LEU A 203 1.82 -16.73 4.47
CA LEU A 203 0.90 -15.62 4.70
C LEU A 203 0.51 -15.61 6.17
N TYR A 204 0.59 -14.44 6.81
CA TYR A 204 0.31 -14.31 8.22
C TYR A 204 -0.89 -13.38 8.40
N THR A 205 -1.82 -13.77 9.28
CA THR A 205 -2.78 -12.79 9.79
C THR A 205 -2.02 -11.68 10.52
N TRP A 206 -2.60 -10.48 10.56
CA TRP A 206 -2.02 -9.37 11.31
C TRP A 206 -1.69 -9.76 12.75
N GLN A 207 -2.63 -10.42 13.42
CA GLN A 207 -2.50 -10.87 14.79
C GLN A 207 -1.34 -11.86 14.99
N ALA A 208 -1.15 -12.77 14.03
CA ALA A 208 -0.06 -13.74 14.00
C ALA A 208 1.30 -13.07 13.76
N ALA A 209 1.39 -12.20 12.74
CA ALA A 209 2.63 -11.49 12.43
C ALA A 209 3.11 -10.63 13.61
N MET A 210 2.16 -9.99 14.30
CA MET A 210 2.42 -9.07 15.40
C MET A 210 2.51 -9.74 16.79
N GLN A 211 2.29 -11.06 16.88
CA GLN A 211 2.22 -11.79 18.15
C GLN A 211 1.27 -11.12 19.17
N ASN A 212 0.07 -10.75 18.73
CA ASN A 212 -0.93 -10.02 19.54
C ASN A 212 -0.46 -8.67 20.11
N ALA A 213 0.64 -8.09 19.59
CA ALA A 213 1.00 -6.72 19.97
C ALA A 213 -0.19 -5.79 19.68
N PRO A 214 -0.54 -4.88 20.62
CA PRO A 214 -1.69 -4.02 20.46
C PRO A 214 -1.55 -3.21 19.17
N PRO A 215 -2.62 -3.10 18.36
CA PRO A 215 -2.61 -2.23 17.19
C PRO A 215 -2.44 -0.81 17.69
N ASN A 216 -1.21 -0.31 17.69
CA ASN A 216 -0.94 1.08 17.99
C ASN A 216 -0.84 1.84 16.66
N ASN A 217 -1.51 2.98 16.59
CA ASN A 217 -1.62 3.84 15.41
C ASN A 217 -0.26 4.43 14.96
N ASN A 218 0.83 4.02 15.63
CA ASN A 218 2.22 4.26 15.31
C ASN A 218 2.94 2.93 15.61
N LEU A 219 2.91 1.98 14.67
CA LEU A 219 3.71 0.76 14.74
C LEU A 219 5.15 1.12 15.06
N LYS A 220 5.51 1.02 16.34
CA LYS A 220 6.86 1.29 16.78
C LYS A 220 7.73 0.22 16.16
N SER A 221 8.75 0.65 15.41
CA SER A 221 9.84 -0.23 14.99
C SER A 221 10.33 -1.05 16.20
N GLY A 222 10.75 -2.29 15.93
CA GLY A 222 11.28 -3.19 16.94
C GLY A 222 10.29 -4.23 17.49
N ILE A 223 9.07 -4.35 16.94
CA ILE A 223 8.18 -5.47 17.29
C ILE A 223 8.69 -6.74 16.62
N GLN A 224 9.32 -7.62 17.41
CA GLN A 224 9.86 -8.91 16.97
C GLN A 224 8.81 -9.72 16.19
N GLY A 225 7.63 -9.96 16.80
CA GLY A 225 6.54 -10.68 16.14
C GLY A 225 6.96 -12.06 15.66
N ALA A 226 6.49 -12.44 14.47
CA ALA A 226 6.83 -13.71 13.80
C ALA A 226 8.29 -13.78 13.29
N CYS A 227 9.07 -12.69 13.36
CA CYS A 227 10.41 -12.66 12.79
C CYS A 227 11.42 -13.51 13.56
N PRO A 228 12.54 -13.91 12.93
CA PRO A 228 13.64 -14.59 13.60
C PRO A 228 14.33 -13.70 14.63
N THR A 229 14.94 -14.29 15.67
CA THR A 229 15.59 -13.53 16.76
C THR A 229 16.55 -12.47 16.23
N GLY A 230 16.40 -11.25 16.76
CA GLY A 230 17.22 -10.12 16.33
C GLY A 230 16.69 -9.44 15.07
N TYR A 231 15.51 -9.83 14.58
CA TYR A 231 14.77 -9.15 13.51
C TYR A 231 13.34 -8.79 13.95
N HIS A 232 12.71 -7.80 13.32
CA HIS A 232 11.40 -7.30 13.68
C HIS A 232 10.53 -7.01 12.45
N ILE A 233 9.22 -6.96 12.68
CA ILE A 233 8.24 -6.61 11.67
C ILE A 233 8.41 -5.12 11.31
N PRO A 234 8.69 -4.79 10.04
CA PRO A 234 9.04 -3.44 9.63
C PRO A 234 7.90 -2.47 9.90
N SER A 235 8.25 -1.33 10.48
CA SER A 235 7.33 -0.19 10.59
C SER A 235 7.16 0.53 9.24
N GLU A 236 6.11 1.34 9.12
CA GLU A 236 5.89 2.17 7.94
C GLU A 236 7.06 3.12 7.66
N ASN A 237 7.68 3.69 8.69
CA ASN A 237 8.84 4.55 8.55
C ASN A 237 10.05 3.80 7.98
N GLU A 238 10.22 2.53 8.34
CA GLU A 238 11.29 1.68 7.82
C GLU A 238 11.04 1.30 6.37
N TRP A 239 9.79 1.01 6.01
CA TRP A 239 9.38 0.85 4.62
C TRP A 239 9.61 2.10 3.78
N LYS A 240 9.23 3.26 4.32
CA LYS A 240 9.49 4.55 3.67
C LYS A 240 11.00 4.76 3.45
N THR A 241 11.81 4.50 4.47
CA THR A 241 13.27 4.62 4.38
C THR A 241 13.85 3.67 3.32
N LEU A 242 13.33 2.44 3.22
CA LEU A 242 13.73 1.49 2.18
C LEU A 242 13.42 2.06 0.79
N VAL A 243 12.17 2.45 0.56
CA VAL A 243 11.70 2.97 -0.72
C VAL A 243 12.48 4.22 -1.14
N ASP A 244 12.74 5.13 -0.20
CA ASP A 244 13.53 6.34 -0.43
C ASP A 244 15.00 6.02 -0.80
N ASN A 245 15.60 5.00 -0.19
CA ASN A 245 16.97 4.56 -0.52
C ASN A 245 17.07 3.83 -1.89
N VAL A 246 15.95 3.33 -2.43
CA VAL A 246 15.93 2.63 -3.72
C VAL A 246 15.76 3.61 -4.87
N SER A 247 14.65 4.36 -4.89
CA SER A 247 14.38 5.39 -5.91
C SER A 247 13.21 6.32 -5.55
N GLY A 248 12.78 6.38 -4.28
CA GLY A 248 11.61 7.14 -3.85
C GLY A 248 10.27 6.43 -4.13
N ARG A 249 9.16 6.99 -3.62
CA ARG A 249 7.82 6.36 -3.76
C ARG A 249 7.39 6.36 -5.22
N GLY A 250 7.15 5.16 -5.78
CA GLY A 250 6.67 5.03 -7.15
C GLY A 250 6.94 3.65 -7.76
N ALA A 251 6.56 3.50 -9.03
CA ALA A 251 6.72 2.24 -9.77
C ALA A 251 8.20 1.84 -9.92
N ALA A 252 9.12 2.79 -9.99
CA ALA A 252 10.56 2.53 -10.10
C ALA A 252 11.10 1.71 -8.92
N SER A 253 10.75 2.08 -7.68
CA SER A 253 11.18 1.33 -6.49
C SER A 253 10.58 -0.06 -6.43
N GLY A 254 9.30 -0.19 -6.80
CA GLY A 254 8.66 -1.50 -6.94
C GLY A 254 9.41 -2.39 -7.93
N ARG A 255 9.73 -1.90 -9.12
CA ARG A 255 10.48 -2.67 -10.12
C ARG A 255 11.86 -3.12 -9.60
N LYS A 256 12.59 -2.25 -8.92
CA LYS A 256 13.93 -2.55 -8.40
C LYS A 256 13.95 -3.54 -7.23
N LEU A 257 12.86 -3.65 -6.47
CA LEU A 257 12.74 -4.59 -5.34
C LEU A 257 12.25 -5.98 -5.75
N LYS A 258 11.48 -6.07 -6.85
CA LYS A 258 10.84 -7.30 -7.31
C LYS A 258 11.82 -8.24 -8.00
N MET A 259 11.64 -9.54 -7.77
CA MET A 259 12.27 -10.58 -8.59
C MET A 259 11.87 -10.43 -10.07
N PRO A 260 12.80 -10.58 -11.03
CA PRO A 260 12.48 -10.52 -12.45
C PRO A 260 11.64 -11.73 -12.90
N GLY A 261 10.95 -11.57 -14.03
CA GLY A 261 10.14 -12.62 -14.66
C GLY A 261 8.64 -12.54 -14.34
N THR A 262 7.86 -13.43 -14.95
CA THR A 262 6.39 -13.51 -14.83
C THR A 262 5.91 -14.60 -13.88
N ASN A 263 6.80 -15.46 -13.36
CA ASN A 263 6.40 -16.60 -12.52
C ASN A 263 5.71 -16.16 -11.22
N HIS A 264 6.04 -14.96 -10.74
CA HIS A 264 5.57 -14.41 -9.46
C HIS A 264 4.78 -13.11 -9.61
N TRP A 265 4.65 -12.62 -10.84
CA TRP A 265 4.12 -11.29 -11.13
C TRP A 265 3.40 -11.30 -12.47
N ASP A 266 2.21 -10.70 -12.54
CA ASP A 266 1.42 -10.60 -13.78
C ASP A 266 2.16 -9.86 -14.92
N LEU A 267 3.17 -9.06 -14.57
CA LEU A 267 4.03 -8.35 -15.51
C LEU A 267 5.50 -8.55 -15.13
N ALA A 268 6.34 -8.93 -16.11
CA ALA A 268 7.79 -9.05 -15.96
C ALA A 268 8.48 -7.67 -15.94
N ASN A 269 8.18 -6.87 -14.91
CA ASN A 269 8.76 -5.53 -14.75
C ASN A 269 9.79 -5.44 -13.60
N GLY A 270 9.99 -6.52 -12.85
CA GLY A 270 11.02 -6.63 -11.81
C GLY A 270 12.43 -6.63 -12.39
N THR A 271 13.34 -5.86 -11.79
CA THR A 271 14.77 -5.82 -12.14
C THR A 271 15.65 -6.36 -11.01
N ASN A 272 15.14 -6.43 -9.77
CA ASN A 272 15.86 -6.89 -8.58
C ASN A 272 17.24 -6.23 -8.36
N GLU A 273 17.41 -4.98 -8.77
CA GLU A 273 18.67 -4.23 -8.62
C GLU A 273 19.14 -4.12 -7.16
N THR A 274 18.22 -4.23 -6.20
CA THR A 274 18.52 -4.15 -4.77
C THR A 274 18.94 -5.49 -4.16
N GLY A 275 18.74 -6.60 -4.87
CA GLY A 275 18.90 -7.95 -4.33
C GLY A 275 17.77 -8.39 -3.37
N PHE A 276 16.75 -7.55 -3.13
CA PHE A 276 15.63 -7.83 -2.22
C PHE A 276 14.75 -9.00 -2.67
N SER A 277 14.65 -9.25 -3.97
CA SER A 277 14.02 -10.46 -4.55
C SER A 277 12.55 -10.68 -4.14
N ALA A 278 11.74 -9.62 -4.06
CA ALA A 278 10.33 -9.77 -3.66
C ALA A 278 9.55 -10.69 -4.63
N VAL A 279 8.77 -11.62 -4.04
CA VAL A 279 7.91 -12.62 -4.71
C VAL A 279 6.43 -12.43 -4.35
N GLY A 280 5.53 -12.29 -5.33
CA GLY A 280 4.11 -12.04 -5.10
C GLY A 280 3.38 -13.18 -4.38
N ALA A 281 3.19 -13.09 -3.05
CA ALA A 281 2.45 -14.09 -2.28
C ALA A 281 1.00 -13.68 -1.96
N GLY A 282 0.56 -12.48 -2.36
CA GLY A 282 -0.81 -12.01 -2.08
C GLY A 282 -1.01 -11.55 -0.62
N PHE A 283 -2.26 -11.34 -0.24
CA PHE A 283 -2.69 -10.99 1.12
C PHE A 283 -3.79 -11.96 1.58
N LEU A 284 -3.91 -12.17 2.89
CA LEU A 284 -5.05 -12.87 3.51
C LEU A 284 -6.24 -11.92 3.67
#